data_AF-A0A2E6AQN1-F1
#
_entry.id   AF-A0A2E6AQN1-F1
#
_cell.length_a   1.000
_cell.length_b   1.000
_cell.length_c   1.000
_cell.angle_alpha   90.00
_cell.angle_beta   90.00
_cell.angle_gamma   90.00
#
_symmetry.space_group_name_H-M   'P 1'
#
loop_
_entity.id
_entity.type
_entity.pdbx_description
1 polymer ?
#
loop_
_entity_poly.entity_id
_entity_poly.type
_entity_poly.pdbx_seq_one_letter_code
_entity_poly.pdbx_strand_id
1 'polypeptide(L)'
;MDAVGHEVKSWIAETLGEDPVEITVWAQDDDFVQLLLRLPDRVAIMDLSTEGGEIIEEDSLIIRQSQWQPNSIQTRRMSDGFVRIRHRSNDILLAPRVAQSPDWASNLLETWLKEIRGESSIPKTRQQRLSSLKRTRDRVEKLLDQANLSDISDEVRYVEFRLDSADYKLAGEKFSYSSSEE
;
A
#
# COMPACT_ATOMS: atom_id res chain seq x y z
N MET A 1 -2.66 13.81 5.90
CA MET A 1 -1.43 14.04 5.08
C MET A 1 -0.54 12.82 5.21
N ASP A 2 -0.74 11.80 4.37
CA ASP A 2 0.20 10.68 4.17
C ASP A 2 1.42 11.16 3.37
N ALA A 3 2.13 12.15 3.93
CA ALA A 3 3.42 12.53 3.38
C ALA A 3 4.39 11.42 3.73
N VAL A 4 4.54 10.47 2.81
CA VAL A 4 5.69 9.57 2.80
C VAL A 4 6.92 10.45 2.99
N GLY A 5 7.61 10.24 4.12
CA GLY A 5 8.73 11.06 4.54
C GLY A 5 9.75 11.21 3.42
N HIS A 6 10.43 12.35 3.38
CA HIS A 6 11.49 12.57 2.38
C HIS A 6 12.52 11.42 2.42
N GLU A 7 12.82 10.91 3.60
CA GLU A 7 13.71 9.76 3.85
C GLU A 7 13.21 8.49 3.14
N VAL A 8 11.91 8.17 3.25
CA VAL A 8 11.32 7.01 2.58
C VAL A 8 11.33 7.18 1.06
N LYS A 9 11.08 8.38 0.53
CA LYS A 9 11.19 8.63 -0.92
C LYS A 9 12.62 8.48 -1.42
N SER A 10 13.60 9.02 -0.69
CA SER A 10 15.01 8.87 -1.01
C SER A 10 15.43 7.41 -0.96
N TRP A 11 15.02 6.67 0.07
CA TRP A 11 15.28 5.25 0.19
C TRP A 11 14.66 4.45 -0.98
N ILE A 12 13.42 4.73 -1.38
CA ILE A 12 12.78 4.06 -2.52
C ILE A 12 13.57 4.29 -3.81
N ALA A 13 14.00 5.54 -4.08
CA ALA A 13 14.77 5.87 -5.27
C ALA A 13 16.14 5.18 -5.28
N GLU A 14 16.80 5.09 -4.13
CA GLU A 14 18.10 4.40 -3.96
C GLU A 14 17.96 2.88 -4.13
N THR A 15 16.98 2.26 -3.45
CA THR A 15 16.77 0.80 -3.46
C THR A 15 16.26 0.30 -4.81
N LEU A 16 15.31 1.01 -5.42
CA LEU A 16 14.72 0.60 -6.70
C LEU A 16 15.55 1.06 -7.91
N GLY A 17 16.51 1.96 -7.70
CA GLY A 17 17.37 2.54 -8.74
C GLY A 17 16.66 3.52 -9.68
N GLU A 18 15.41 3.89 -9.37
CA GLU A 18 14.59 4.78 -10.17
C GLU A 18 13.44 5.39 -9.35
N ASP A 19 13.01 6.60 -9.73
CA ASP A 19 11.92 7.30 -9.05
C ASP A 19 10.55 6.70 -9.39
N PRO A 20 9.69 6.44 -8.39
CA PRO A 20 8.32 6.04 -8.63
C PRO A 20 7.53 7.15 -9.31
N VAL A 21 6.77 6.78 -10.35
CA VAL A 21 5.85 7.68 -11.08
C VAL A 21 4.68 8.09 -10.21
N GLU A 22 4.15 7.15 -9.43
CA GLU A 22 3.09 7.37 -8.44
C GLU A 22 3.42 6.58 -7.17
N ILE A 23 3.13 7.18 -6.01
CA ILE A 23 3.22 6.55 -4.69
C ILE A 23 1.84 6.67 -4.04
N THR A 24 1.39 5.60 -3.41
CA THR A 24 0.16 5.59 -2.62
C THR A 24 0.43 4.86 -1.32
N VAL A 25 0.14 5.51 -0.19
CA VAL A 25 0.29 4.89 1.13
C VAL A 25 -0.88 3.95 1.38
N TRP A 26 -0.55 2.70 1.70
CA TRP A 26 -1.54 1.75 2.21
C TRP A 26 -1.79 1.98 3.69
N ALA A 27 -0.73 2.00 4.49
CA ALA A 27 -0.79 2.23 5.92
C ALA A 27 0.51 2.86 6.39
N GLN A 28 0.44 3.67 7.44
CA GLN A 28 1.59 4.30 8.06
C GLN A 28 1.29 4.39 9.56
N ASP A 29 2.26 4.00 10.37
CA ASP A 29 2.29 4.14 11.82
C ASP A 29 3.72 4.61 12.19
N ASP A 30 4.01 4.83 13.47
CA ASP A 30 5.33 5.31 13.92
C ASP A 30 6.46 4.32 13.59
N ASP A 31 6.14 3.02 13.59
CA ASP A 31 7.12 1.93 13.42
C ASP A 31 7.20 1.37 12.00
N PHE A 32 6.20 1.63 11.14
CA PHE A 32 6.14 1.04 9.81
C PHE A 32 5.39 1.88 8.78
N VAL A 33 5.69 1.64 7.51
CA VAL A 33 4.99 2.22 6.36
C VAL A 33 4.84 1.19 5.25
N GLN A 34 3.60 1.01 4.81
CA GLN A 34 3.23 0.15 3.69
C GLN A 34 2.80 0.98 2.49
N LEU A 35 3.37 0.68 1.33
CA LEU A 35 3.28 1.52 0.13
C LEU A 35 2.93 0.72 -1.11
N LEU A 36 2.17 1.34 -2.01
CA LEU A 36 1.95 0.91 -3.38
C LEU A 36 2.66 1.90 -4.31
N LEU A 37 3.51 1.39 -5.19
CA LEU A 37 4.36 2.15 -6.07
C LEU A 37 4.07 1.80 -7.52
N ARG A 38 3.98 2.82 -8.36
CA ARG A 38 4.01 2.68 -9.82
C ARG A 38 5.38 3.09 -10.34
N LEU A 39 6.02 2.19 -11.08
CA LEU A 39 7.28 2.42 -11.77
C LEU A 39 7.03 2.40 -13.30
N PRO A 40 8.01 2.79 -14.13
CA PRO A 40 7.85 2.83 -15.58
C PRO A 40 7.47 1.49 -16.23
N ASP A 41 7.94 0.35 -15.71
CA ASP A 41 7.73 -0.98 -16.29
C ASP A 41 6.98 -1.97 -15.35
N ARG A 42 6.72 -1.56 -14.10
CA ARG A 42 6.23 -2.44 -13.03
C ARG A 42 5.46 -1.68 -11.97
N VAL A 43 4.82 -2.43 -11.09
CA VAL A 43 4.29 -1.92 -9.82
C VAL A 43 4.97 -2.68 -8.68
N ALA A 44 5.08 -2.05 -7.52
CA ALA A 44 5.61 -2.67 -6.32
C ALA A 44 4.69 -2.38 -5.14
N ILE A 45 4.58 -3.34 -4.23
CA ILE A 45 4.03 -3.15 -2.90
C ILE A 45 5.21 -3.35 -1.94
N MET A 46 5.39 -2.46 -0.98
CA MET A 46 6.50 -2.53 -0.03
C MET A 46 5.96 -2.42 1.38
N ASP A 47 6.52 -3.23 2.27
CA ASP A 47 6.37 -3.13 3.71
C ASP A 47 7.72 -2.72 4.30
N LEU A 48 7.76 -1.53 4.90
CA LEU A 48 8.97 -0.93 5.42
C LEU A 48 8.81 -0.71 6.92
N SER A 49 9.80 -1.06 7.71
CA SER A 49 9.90 -0.72 9.13
C SER A 49 10.92 0.39 9.35
N THR A 50 10.75 1.15 10.43
CA THR A 50 11.75 2.14 10.87
C THR A 50 12.36 1.66 12.18
N GLU A 51 13.60 1.18 12.15
CA GLU A 51 14.33 0.74 13.33
C GLU A 51 15.54 1.65 13.57
N GLY A 52 15.59 2.32 14.72
CA GLY A 52 16.74 3.17 15.08
C GLY A 52 16.98 4.37 14.15
N GLY A 53 15.99 4.77 13.36
CA GLY A 53 16.11 5.82 12.34
C GLY A 53 16.59 5.32 10.97
N GLU A 54 16.78 4.01 10.80
CA GLU A 54 17.04 3.37 9.50
C GLU A 54 15.77 2.72 8.96
N ILE A 55 15.57 2.82 7.64
CA ILE A 55 14.46 2.19 6.93
C ILE A 55 14.88 0.79 6.50
N ILE A 56 14.11 -0.21 6.92
CA ILE A 56 14.35 -1.61 6.61
C ILE A 56 13.19 -2.12 5.76
N GLU A 57 13.50 -2.87 4.69
CA GLU A 57 12.50 -3.58 3.90
C GLU A 57 12.15 -4.90 4.59
N GLU A 58 10.93 -5.01 5.11
CA GLU A 58 10.42 -6.24 5.73
C GLU A 58 9.90 -7.22 4.69
N ASP A 59 9.15 -6.72 3.70
CA ASP A 59 8.61 -7.52 2.62
C ASP A 59 8.33 -6.67 1.36
N SER A 60 8.32 -7.30 0.19
CA SER A 60 7.92 -6.64 -1.04
C SER A 60 7.31 -7.58 -2.07
N LEU A 61 6.32 -7.05 -2.81
CA LEU A 61 5.71 -7.72 -3.94
C LEU A 61 5.86 -6.88 -5.21
N ILE A 62 6.77 -7.30 -6.08
CA ILE A 62 7.04 -6.65 -7.37
C ILE A 62 6.30 -7.39 -8.50
N ILE A 63 5.52 -6.64 -9.28
CA ILE A 63 4.74 -7.16 -10.41
C ILE A 63 5.14 -6.40 -11.68
N ARG A 64 5.92 -7.05 -12.55
CA ARG A 64 6.32 -6.49 -13.84
C ARG A 64 5.16 -6.56 -14.84
N GLN A 65 5.01 -5.52 -15.66
CA GLN A 65 3.98 -5.47 -16.69
C GLN A 65 4.08 -6.66 -17.66
N SER A 66 5.30 -7.12 -17.98
CA SER A 66 5.56 -8.27 -18.86
C SER A 66 5.11 -9.61 -18.26
N GLN A 67 4.98 -9.68 -16.94
CA GLN A 67 4.59 -10.89 -16.20
C GLN A 67 3.11 -10.87 -15.78
N TRP A 68 2.46 -9.72 -15.91
CA TRP A 68 1.09 -9.52 -15.50
C TRP A 68 0.07 -9.92 -16.58
N GLN A 69 -1.02 -10.54 -16.15
CA GLN A 69 -2.23 -10.78 -16.95
C GLN A 69 -3.42 -10.05 -16.32
N PRO A 70 -4.38 -9.55 -17.10
CA PRO A 70 -5.57 -8.91 -16.54
C PRO A 70 -6.26 -9.79 -15.48
N ASN A 71 -6.55 -9.20 -14.32
CA ASN A 71 -7.16 -9.85 -13.15
C ASN A 71 -6.30 -10.97 -12.54
N SER A 72 -4.97 -10.93 -12.71
CA SER A 72 -4.05 -11.89 -12.11
C SER A 72 -3.62 -11.54 -10.69
N ILE A 73 -3.94 -10.32 -10.24
CA ILE A 73 -3.73 -9.89 -8.86
C ILE A 73 -4.96 -10.27 -8.04
N GLN A 74 -4.74 -11.07 -6.99
CA GLN A 74 -5.80 -11.54 -6.10
C GLN A 74 -5.65 -10.87 -4.75
N THR A 75 -6.77 -10.40 -4.19
CA THR A 75 -6.78 -9.79 -2.86
C THR A 75 -7.79 -10.50 -1.96
N ARG A 76 -7.43 -10.74 -0.70
CA ARG A 76 -8.31 -11.37 0.28
C ARG A 76 -8.10 -10.78 1.66
N ARG A 77 -9.19 -10.39 2.32
CA ARG A 77 -9.16 -10.08 3.76
C ARG A 77 -9.09 -11.38 4.57
N MET A 78 -8.15 -11.42 5.49
CA MET A 78 -7.91 -12.52 6.42
C MET A 78 -8.78 -12.37 7.67
N SER A 79 -8.88 -13.42 8.48
CA SER A 79 -9.74 -13.46 9.68
C SER A 79 -9.32 -12.48 10.77
N ASP A 80 -8.04 -12.12 10.81
CA ASP A 80 -7.41 -11.13 11.67
C ASP A 80 -7.52 -9.69 11.13
N GLY A 81 -8.16 -9.49 9.98
CA GLY A 81 -8.36 -8.20 9.34
C GLY A 81 -7.28 -7.81 8.33
N PHE A 82 -6.13 -8.49 8.32
CA PHE A 82 -5.05 -8.21 7.35
C PHE A 82 -5.52 -8.46 5.92
N VAL A 83 -4.91 -7.77 4.97
CA VAL A 83 -5.22 -7.91 3.54
C VAL A 83 -4.05 -8.60 2.85
N ARG A 84 -4.29 -9.81 2.36
CA ARG A 84 -3.31 -10.55 1.55
C ARG A 84 -3.47 -10.16 0.09
N ILE A 85 -2.40 -9.64 -0.52
CA ILE A 85 -2.31 -9.45 -1.96
C ILE A 85 -1.40 -10.52 -2.54
N ARG A 86 -1.86 -11.24 -3.57
CA ARG A 86 -1.14 -12.33 -4.21
C ARG A 86 -1.03 -12.10 -5.71
N HIS A 87 0.14 -12.40 -6.26
CA HIS A 87 0.36 -12.52 -7.69
C HIS A 87 1.27 -13.72 -7.96
N ARG A 88 0.76 -14.71 -8.71
CA ARG A 88 1.43 -16.01 -8.98
C ARG A 88 1.77 -16.76 -7.68
N SER A 89 3.06 -17.02 -7.45
CA SER A 89 3.60 -17.71 -6.27
C SER A 89 3.90 -16.77 -5.10
N ASN A 90 3.88 -15.45 -5.33
CA ASN A 90 4.32 -14.47 -4.36
C ASN A 90 3.12 -13.72 -3.79
N ASP A 91 3.22 -13.30 -2.55
CA ASP A 91 2.21 -12.55 -1.83
C ASP A 91 2.83 -11.66 -0.77
N ILE A 92 2.06 -10.69 -0.30
CA ILE A 92 2.39 -9.77 0.78
C ILE A 92 1.16 -9.56 1.65
N LEU A 93 1.38 -9.33 2.95
CA LEU A 93 0.34 -9.06 3.93
C LEU A 93 0.33 -7.58 4.31
N LEU A 94 -0.83 -6.95 4.20
CA LEU A 94 -0.99 -5.54 4.51
C LEU A 94 -1.86 -5.33 5.74
N ALA A 95 -1.53 -4.29 6.51
CA ALA A 95 -2.19 -3.93 7.74
C ALA A 95 -3.70 -3.71 7.52
N PRO A 96 -4.55 -4.06 8.49
CA PRO A 96 -6.00 -3.89 8.40
C PRO A 96 -6.39 -2.41 8.26
N ARG A 97 -6.94 -2.02 7.11
CA ARG A 97 -7.68 -0.75 6.95
C ARG A 97 -9.18 -1.01 6.80
N VAL A 98 -9.98 -0.38 7.66
CA VAL A 98 -11.45 -0.52 7.66
C VAL A 98 -12.09 0.27 6.50
N ALA A 99 -11.48 1.39 6.09
CA ALA A 99 -12.05 2.32 5.10
C ALA A 99 -11.91 1.88 3.63
N GLN A 100 -11.04 0.92 3.31
CA GLN A 100 -10.83 0.47 1.93
C GLN A 100 -11.27 -0.98 1.73
N SER A 101 -11.98 -1.24 0.63
CA SER A 101 -12.25 -2.60 0.18
C SER A 101 -10.92 -3.31 -0.09
N PRO A 102 -10.77 -4.60 0.25
CA PRO A 102 -9.61 -5.40 -0.16
C PRO A 102 -9.34 -5.27 -1.66
N ASP A 103 -10.39 -5.18 -2.48
CA ASP A 103 -10.25 -5.10 -3.93
C ASP A 103 -9.68 -3.77 -4.43
N TRP A 104 -9.68 -2.72 -3.61
CA TRP A 104 -9.18 -1.40 -4.00
C TRP A 104 -7.70 -1.46 -4.41
N ALA A 105 -6.85 -2.14 -3.64
CA ALA A 105 -5.42 -2.26 -3.93
C ALA A 105 -5.20 -3.01 -5.25
N SER A 106 -5.85 -4.17 -5.44
CA SER A 106 -5.78 -4.90 -6.70
C SER A 106 -6.27 -4.05 -7.88
N ASN A 107 -7.38 -3.31 -7.73
CA ASN A 107 -7.91 -2.48 -8.81
C ASN A 107 -6.96 -1.34 -9.17
N LEU A 108 -6.29 -0.73 -8.19
CA LEU A 108 -5.29 0.30 -8.41
C LEU A 108 -4.09 -0.26 -9.19
N LEU A 109 -3.53 -1.38 -8.73
CA LEU A 109 -2.37 -2.03 -9.35
C LEU A 109 -2.70 -2.50 -10.78
N GLU A 110 -3.86 -3.12 -10.97
CA GLU A 110 -4.36 -3.53 -12.29
C GLU A 110 -4.53 -2.32 -13.23
N THR A 111 -4.98 -1.17 -12.70
CA THR A 111 -5.11 0.07 -13.48
C THR A 111 -3.74 0.59 -13.90
N TRP A 112 -2.79 0.69 -12.97
CA TRP A 112 -1.42 1.12 -13.29
C TRP A 112 -0.75 0.20 -14.32
N LEU A 113 -0.91 -1.12 -14.20
CA LEU A 113 -0.35 -2.08 -15.16
C LEU A 113 -1.00 -1.98 -16.55
N LYS A 114 -2.30 -1.71 -16.62
CA LYS A 114 -2.99 -1.38 -17.89
C LYS A 114 -2.45 -0.11 -18.52
N GLU A 115 -2.24 0.93 -17.72
CA GLU A 115 -1.68 2.18 -18.20
C GLU A 115 -0.25 1.98 -18.71
N ILE A 116 0.63 1.31 -17.97
CA ILE A 116 1.98 0.96 -18.43
C ILE A 116 1.93 0.21 -19.77
N ARG A 117 1.01 -0.77 -19.90
CA ARG A 117 0.79 -1.50 -21.16
C ARG A 117 0.37 -0.55 -22.30
N GLY A 118 -0.59 0.34 -22.07
CA GLY A 118 -1.06 1.31 -23.06
C GLY A 118 -0.01 2.37 -23.42
N GLU A 119 0.88 2.71 -22.50
CA GLU A 119 2.00 3.62 -22.74
C GLU A 119 3.11 2.99 -23.57
N SER A 120 3.35 1.68 -23.38
CA SER A 120 4.32 0.92 -24.15
C SER A 120 3.92 0.71 -25.62
N SER A 121 2.62 0.80 -25.95
CA SER A 121 2.11 0.59 -27.31
C SER A 121 1.97 1.87 -28.16
N ILE A 122 2.19 3.05 -27.56
CA ILE A 122 2.03 4.35 -28.24
C ILE A 122 3.40 5.05 -28.30
N PRO A 123 3.94 5.36 -29.50
CA PRO A 123 5.09 6.26 -29.62
C PRO A 123 4.69 7.65 -29.11
N LYS A 124 4.97 7.96 -27.84
CA LYS A 124 4.48 9.19 -27.18
C LYS A 124 5.13 10.44 -27.79
N THR A 125 4.31 11.33 -28.35
CA THR A 125 4.72 12.70 -28.71
C THR A 125 4.84 13.58 -27.45
N ARG A 126 5.62 14.67 -27.51
CA ARG A 126 5.91 15.56 -26.37
C ARG A 126 4.65 16.17 -25.72
N GLN A 127 3.63 16.47 -26.52
CA GLN A 127 2.34 17.01 -26.04
C GLN A 127 1.52 15.97 -25.26
N GLN A 128 1.57 14.69 -25.67
CA GLN A 128 0.85 13.63 -24.97
C GLN A 128 1.45 13.37 -23.59
N ARG A 129 2.79 13.40 -23.45
CA ARG A 129 3.46 13.33 -22.14
C ARG A 129 3.02 14.46 -21.21
N LEU A 130 2.97 15.69 -21.73
CA LEU A 130 2.52 16.85 -20.96
C LEU A 130 1.04 16.76 -20.54
N SER A 131 0.19 16.18 -21.40
CA SER A 131 -1.23 16.00 -21.10
C SER A 131 -1.47 14.96 -19.99
N SER A 132 -0.68 13.88 -19.95
CA SER A 132 -0.73 12.90 -18.87
C SER A 132 -0.31 13.52 -17.54
N LEU A 133 0.81 14.26 -17.52
CA LEU A 133 1.30 14.97 -16.33
C LEU A 133 0.27 15.95 -15.76
N LYS A 134 -0.45 16.68 -16.62
CA LYS A 134 -1.53 17.58 -16.17
C LYS A 134 -2.69 16.84 -15.51
N ARG A 135 -3.11 15.69 -16.06
CA ARG A 135 -4.18 14.88 -15.46
C ARG A 135 -3.77 14.29 -14.12
N THR A 136 -2.51 13.86 -13.99
CA THR A 136 -1.97 13.39 -12.71
C THR A 136 -1.97 14.53 -11.69
N ARG A 137 -1.55 15.76 -12.08
CA ARG A 137 -1.62 16.95 -11.21
C ARG A 137 -3.04 17.23 -10.72
N ASP A 138 -4.01 17.26 -11.63
CA ASP A 138 -5.42 17.57 -11.30
C ASP A 138 -6.04 16.48 -10.40
N ARG A 139 -5.58 15.23 -10.51
CA ARG A 139 -6.01 14.13 -9.64
C ARG A 139 -5.41 14.23 -8.25
N VAL A 140 -4.13 14.61 -8.15
CA VAL A 140 -3.46 14.86 -6.87
C VAL A 140 -4.13 16.02 -6.13
N GLU A 141 -4.46 17.12 -6.82
CA GLU A 141 -5.17 18.27 -6.23
C GLU A 141 -6.52 17.85 -5.61
N LYS A 142 -7.33 17.06 -6.33
CA LYS A 142 -8.63 16.58 -5.79
C LYS A 142 -8.52 15.62 -4.62
N LEU A 143 -7.47 14.79 -4.59
CA LEU A 143 -7.25 13.85 -3.48
C LEU A 143 -6.81 14.58 -2.20
N LEU A 144 -6.00 15.64 -2.35
CA LEU A 144 -5.61 16.51 -1.24
C LEU A 144 -6.82 17.23 -0.63
N ASP A 145 -7.76 17.68 -1.45
CA ASP A 145 -9.00 18.32 -0.98
C ASP A 145 -9.91 17.36 -0.18
N GLN A 146 -9.89 16.06 -0.49
CA GLN A 146 -10.74 15.06 0.16
C GLN A 146 -10.13 14.49 1.45
N ALA A 147 -8.80 14.34 1.52
CA ALA A 147 -8.10 13.76 2.67
C ALA A 147 -8.21 14.63 3.94
N ASN A 148 -8.29 15.96 3.81
CA ASN A 148 -8.35 16.88 4.95
C ASN A 148 -9.58 16.71 5.86
N LEU A 149 -10.65 16.04 5.41
CA LEU A 149 -11.91 15.91 6.15
C LEU A 149 -12.12 14.53 6.81
N SER A 150 -11.45 13.48 6.34
CA SER A 150 -11.63 12.09 6.84
C SER A 150 -10.61 11.68 7.90
N ASP A 151 -9.40 12.25 7.88
CA ASP A 151 -8.27 11.79 8.70
C ASP A 151 -8.53 11.90 10.22
N ILE A 152 -9.27 12.93 10.66
CA ILE A 152 -9.47 13.20 12.11
C ILE A 152 -10.42 12.19 12.79
N SER A 153 -11.38 11.61 12.07
CA SER A 153 -12.36 10.69 12.69
C SER A 153 -11.87 9.27 12.84
N ASP A 154 -11.02 8.82 11.92
CA ASP A 154 -10.52 7.44 11.89
C ASP A 154 -9.40 7.23 12.91
N GLU A 155 -8.62 8.28 13.19
CA GLU A 155 -7.53 8.28 14.16
C GLU A 155 -8.04 8.17 15.60
N VAL A 156 -9.14 8.85 15.95
CA VAL A 156 -9.81 8.71 17.25
C VAL A 156 -10.28 7.27 17.48
N ARG A 157 -10.86 6.63 16.45
CA ARG A 157 -11.43 5.28 16.57
C ARG A 157 -10.35 4.18 16.65
N TYR A 158 -9.19 4.39 16.02
CA TYR A 158 -8.05 3.48 16.15
C TYR A 158 -7.39 3.57 17.53
N VAL A 159 -7.28 4.79 18.09
CA VAL A 159 -6.79 5.02 19.45
C VAL A 159 -7.70 4.38 20.49
N GLU A 160 -9.03 4.49 20.34
CA GLU A 160 -10.01 3.81 21.20
C GLU A 160 -9.85 2.28 21.15
N PHE A 161 -9.67 1.71 19.96
CA PHE A 161 -9.48 0.25 19.80
C PHE A 161 -8.18 -0.27 20.42
N ARG A 162 -7.10 0.53 20.36
CA ARG A 162 -5.81 0.20 20.99
C ARG A 162 -5.86 0.29 22.51
N LEU A 163 -6.63 1.23 23.07
CA LEU A 163 -6.87 1.36 24.51
C LEU A 163 -7.64 0.14 25.04
N ASP A 164 -8.73 -0.25 24.38
CA ASP A 164 -9.51 -1.44 24.76
C ASP A 164 -8.66 -2.73 24.70
N SER A 165 -7.79 -2.83 23.69
CA SER A 165 -6.89 -3.97 23.54
C SER A 165 -5.74 -3.99 24.56
N ALA A 166 -5.33 -2.81 25.05
CA ALA A 166 -4.33 -2.69 26.11
C ALA A 166 -4.92 -3.06 27.47
N ASP A 167 -6.16 -2.63 27.75
CA ASP A 167 -6.90 -3.03 28.96
C ASP A 167 -7.13 -4.54 29.01
N TYR A 168 -7.44 -5.17 27.86
CA TYR A 168 -7.56 -6.61 27.76
C TYR A 168 -6.26 -7.37 28.06
N LYS A 169 -5.10 -6.83 27.62
CA LYS A 169 -3.78 -7.43 27.89
C LYS A 169 -3.31 -7.20 29.34
N LEU A 170 -3.73 -6.10 29.96
CA LEU A 170 -3.45 -5.81 31.38
C LEU A 170 -4.34 -6.62 32.34
N ALA A 171 -5.52 -7.07 31.89
CA ALA A 171 -6.46 -7.88 32.68
C ALA A 171 -6.02 -9.35 32.90
N GLY A 172 -4.97 -9.82 32.22
CA GLY A 172 -4.24 -11.04 32.61
C GLY A 172 -5.01 -12.36 32.52
N GLU A 173 -5.96 -12.53 31.60
CA GLU A 173 -6.65 -13.81 31.41
C GLU A 173 -5.85 -14.74 30.47
N LYS A 174 -5.19 -15.74 31.05
CA LYS A 174 -4.56 -16.84 30.31
C LYS A 174 -5.64 -17.70 29.65
N PHE A 175 -5.72 -17.68 28.32
CA PHE A 175 -6.45 -18.71 27.58
C PHE A 175 -5.67 -20.03 27.67
N SER A 176 -6.19 -21.00 28.41
CA SER A 176 -5.79 -22.39 28.32
C SER A 176 -6.31 -22.97 26.99
N TYR A 177 -5.39 -23.36 26.11
CA TYR A 177 -5.71 -24.32 25.04
C TYR A 177 -6.10 -25.65 25.69
N SER A 178 -7.40 -25.92 25.78
CA SER A 178 -7.89 -27.30 25.97
C SER A 178 -7.91 -27.95 24.61
N SER A 179 -6.85 -28.69 24.30
CA SER A 179 -6.88 -29.73 23.28
C SER A 179 -7.68 -30.89 23.86
N SER A 180 -8.84 -31.15 23.29
CA SER A 180 -9.62 -32.37 23.54
C SER A 180 -9.71 -33.11 22.22
N GLU A 181 -8.71 -33.96 21.99
CA GLU A 181 -8.88 -35.19 21.23
C GLU A 181 -9.49 -36.25 22.17
N GLU A 182 -10.36 -37.07 21.57
CA GLU A 182 -11.18 -38.19 22.09
C GLU A 182 -12.53 -37.85 22.75
#